data_AF-A0A842QIR3-F1
#
_entry.id   AF-A0A842QIR3-F1
#
_cell.length_a   1.000
_cell.length_b   1.000
_cell.length_c   1.000
_cell.angle_alpha   90.00
_cell.angle_beta   90.00
_cell.angle_gamma   90.00
#
_symmetry.space_group_name_H-M   'P 1'
#
loop_
_entity.id
_entity.type
_entity.pdbx_description
1 polymer ?
#
loop_
_entity_poly.entity_id
_entity_poly.type
_entity_poly.pdbx_seq_one_letter_code
_entity_poly.pdbx_strand_id
1 'polypeptide(L)'
;MKSKQAQGISINTIIIAAVALIVLVILIAVFTGRMGIWGQQLDDAGEGTGCEPTGTWKVECGAGEEEIFGNFKDSKDNPGMHCCVS
;
A
#
# COMPACT_ATOMS: atom_id res chain seq x y z
N MET A 1 31.48 -8.14 -53.56
CA MET A 1 30.50 -8.89 -52.73
C MET A 1 30.62 -8.38 -51.30
N LYS A 2 29.65 -7.57 -50.83
CA LYS A 2 29.68 -6.99 -49.47
C LYS A 2 29.28 -8.08 -48.49
N SER A 3 30.27 -8.64 -47.78
CA SER A 3 30.06 -9.53 -46.64
C SER A 3 29.19 -8.80 -45.60
N LYS A 4 27.97 -9.29 -45.37
CA LYS A 4 27.18 -8.88 -44.22
C LYS A 4 27.98 -9.30 -42.98
N GLN A 5 28.56 -8.34 -42.28
CA GLN A 5 29.09 -8.55 -40.93
C GLN A 5 27.92 -9.09 -40.11
N ALA A 6 27.92 -10.41 -39.90
CA ALA A 6 27.06 -11.03 -38.92
C ALA A 6 27.32 -10.31 -37.59
N GLN A 7 26.23 -9.94 -36.90
CA GLN A 7 26.26 -9.35 -35.58
C GLN A 7 27.30 -10.09 -34.73
N GLY A 8 28.30 -9.37 -34.19
CA GLY A 8 29.41 -9.97 -33.42
C GLY A 8 29.00 -10.58 -32.07
N ILE A 9 27.69 -10.72 -31.84
CA ILE A 9 27.09 -11.32 -30.66
C ILE A 9 26.43 -12.62 -31.12
N SER A 10 26.79 -13.72 -30.46
CA SER A 10 26.20 -15.02 -30.78
C SER A 10 24.68 -14.99 -30.53
N ILE A 11 23.92 -15.67 -31.38
CA ILE A 11 22.46 -15.81 -31.21
C ILE A 11 22.12 -16.37 -29.82
N ASN A 12 22.94 -17.29 -29.28
CA ASN A 12 22.77 -17.81 -27.93
C ASN A 12 22.84 -16.71 -26.87
N THR A 13 23.73 -15.74 -27.02
CA THR A 13 23.86 -14.61 -26.10
C THR A 13 22.62 -13.72 -26.11
N ILE A 14 22.04 -13.50 -27.30
CA ILE A 14 20.79 -12.73 -27.45
C ILE A 14 19.63 -13.46 -26.75
N ILE A 15 19.53 -14.77 -26.93
CA ILE A 15 18.49 -15.59 -26.30
C ILE A 15 18.61 -15.55 -24.78
N ILE A 16 19.82 -15.75 -24.25
CA ILE A 16 20.06 -15.72 -22.80
C ILE A 16 19.72 -14.33 -22.21
N ALA A 17 20.13 -13.26 -22.89
CA ALA A 17 19.83 -11.90 -22.46
C ALA A 17 18.31 -11.63 -22.41
N ALA A 18 17.56 -12.10 -23.40
CA ALA A 18 16.11 -11.97 -23.44
C ALA A 18 15.43 -12.73 -22.29
N VAL A 19 15.84 -13.97 -22.01
CA VAL A 19 15.30 -14.76 -20.90
C VAL A 19 15.61 -14.10 -19.55
N ALA A 20 16.84 -13.63 -19.35
CA ALA A 20 17.23 -12.95 -18.12
C ALA A 20 16.40 -11.67 -17.88
N LEU A 21 16.15 -10.90 -18.93
CA LEU A 21 15.32 -9.69 -18.85
C LEU A 21 13.88 -10.03 -18.47
N ILE A 22 13.28 -11.05 -19.08
CA ILE A 22 11.93 -11.51 -18.75
C ILE A 22 11.84 -11.93 -17.28
N VAL A 23 12.79 -12.73 -16.79
CA VAL A 23 12.83 -13.16 -15.38
C VAL A 23 12.94 -11.94 -14.46
N LEU A 24 13.80 -10.97 -14.78
CA LEU A 24 13.93 -9.74 -13.98
C LEU A 24 12.61 -8.97 -13.89
N VAL A 25 11.89 -8.82 -15.01
CA VAL A 25 10.59 -8.13 -15.03
C VAL A 25 9.56 -8.87 -14.18
N ILE A 26 9.51 -10.20 -14.26
CA ILE A 26 8.60 -11.01 -13.45
C ILE A 26 8.93 -10.84 -11.95
N LEU A 27 10.20 -10.87 -11.59
CA LEU A 27 10.63 -10.65 -10.20
C LEU A 27 10.19 -9.28 -9.69
N ILE A 28 10.44 -8.21 -10.46
CA ILE A 28 10.03 -6.85 -10.06
C ILE A 28 8.51 -6.77 -9.90
N ALA A 29 7.72 -7.38 -10.80
CA ALA A 29 6.27 -7.38 -10.72
C ALA A 29 5.76 -8.10 -9.47
N VAL A 30 6.29 -9.29 -9.17
CA VAL A 30 5.92 -10.06 -7.97
C VAL A 30 6.35 -9.33 -6.70
N PHE A 31 7.58 -8.82 -6.64
CA PHE A 31 8.08 -8.09 -5.48
C PHE A 31 7.28 -6.81 -5.25
N THR A 32 6.97 -6.04 -6.30
CA THR A 32 6.14 -4.84 -6.19
C THR A 32 4.72 -5.17 -5.74
N GLY A 33 4.10 -6.20 -6.34
CA GLY A 33 2.75 -6.64 -5.94
C GLY A 33 2.68 -7.09 -4.49
N ARG A 34 3.69 -7.83 -4.00
CA ARG A 34 3.76 -8.26 -2.60
C ARG A 34 4.04 -7.10 -1.66
N MET A 35 4.97 -6.19 -1.99
CA MET A 35 5.24 -5.00 -1.17
C MET A 35 4.02 -4.08 -1.02
N GLY A 36 3.21 -3.92 -2.07
CA GLY A 36 1.96 -3.14 -2.00
C GLY A 36 0.96 -3.71 -1.01
N ILE A 37 0.80 -5.03 -0.98
CA ILE A 37 -0.09 -5.70 -0.01
C ILE A 37 0.43 -5.52 1.43
N TRP A 38 1.74 -5.59 1.64
CA TRP A 38 2.34 -5.44 2.97
C TRP A 38 2.17 -4.01 3.51
N GLY A 39 2.25 -2.99 2.64
CA GLY A 39 1.96 -1.61 3.02
C GLY A 39 0.51 -1.43 3.48
N GLN A 40 -0.46 -1.99 2.75
CA GLN A 40 -1.87 -1.93 3.13
C GLN A 40 -2.16 -2.60 4.46
N GLN A 41 -1.56 -3.76 4.73
CA GLN A 41 -1.75 -4.46 6.01
C GLN A 41 -1.15 -3.71 7.20
N LEU A 42 -0.08 -2.93 7.00
CA LEU A 42 0.52 -2.11 8.04
C LEU A 42 -0.32 -0.86 8.33
N ASP A 43 -0.90 -0.24 7.29
CA ASP A 43 -1.90 0.82 7.48
C ASP A 43 -3.10 0.28 8.27
N ASP A 44 -3.63 -0.88 7.89
CA ASP A 44 -4.75 -1.51 8.58
C ASP A 44 -4.46 -1.89 10.04
N ALA A 45 -3.19 -2.16 10.39
CA ALA A 45 -2.75 -2.51 11.73
C ALA A 45 -2.42 -1.29 12.60
N GLY A 46 -2.07 -0.15 12.00
CA GLY A 46 -1.83 1.12 12.69
C GLY A 46 -3.09 1.97 12.86
N GLU A 47 -4.08 1.74 12.02
CA GLU A 47 -5.39 2.35 12.13
C GLU A 47 -6.20 1.66 13.26
N GLY A 48 -6.49 2.39 14.33
CA GLY A 48 -7.27 1.89 15.47
C GLY A 48 -8.71 1.51 15.07
N THR A 49 -9.43 0.83 15.97
CA THR A 49 -10.87 0.62 15.79
C THR A 49 -11.59 1.94 15.55
N GLY A 50 -12.76 1.91 14.91
CA GLY A 50 -13.57 3.11 14.76
C GLY A 50 -13.98 3.70 16.11
N CYS A 51 -14.47 4.95 16.10
CA CYS A 51 -15.09 5.53 17.30
C CYS A 51 -16.26 4.65 17.75
N GLU A 52 -17.05 4.12 16.82
CA GLU A 52 -18.00 3.06 17.08
C GLU A 52 -17.30 1.70 17.23
N PRO A 53 -17.69 0.85 18.20
CA PRO A 53 -18.87 0.94 19.07
C PRO A 53 -18.62 1.64 20.42
N THR A 54 -17.42 2.17 20.64
CA THR A 54 -16.96 2.68 21.95
C THR A 54 -17.54 4.05 22.29
N GLY A 55 -17.88 4.84 21.27
CA GLY A 55 -18.40 6.18 21.39
C GLY A 55 -19.12 6.63 20.13
N THR A 56 -19.42 7.93 20.06
CA THR A 56 -20.12 8.56 18.93
C THR A 56 -19.42 9.85 18.52
N TRP A 57 -19.40 10.14 17.22
CA TRP A 57 -18.84 11.38 16.70
C TRP A 57 -19.77 12.56 16.99
N LYS A 58 -19.22 13.60 17.61
CA LYS A 58 -19.94 14.86 17.90
C LYS A 58 -19.03 16.07 17.70
N VAL A 59 -19.62 17.23 17.37
CA VAL A 59 -18.87 18.49 17.22
C VAL A 59 -18.34 19.00 18.56
N GLU A 60 -19.05 18.70 19.66
CA GLU A 60 -18.62 18.93 21.04
C GLU A 60 -19.21 17.81 21.90
N CYS A 61 -18.44 17.29 22.86
CA CYS A 61 -18.95 16.29 23.80
C CYS A 61 -19.92 16.93 24.80
N GLY A 62 -21.01 16.22 25.12
CA GLY A 62 -22.04 16.69 26.03
C GLY A 62 -21.61 16.71 27.50
N ALA A 63 -22.44 17.30 28.36
CA ALA A 63 -22.21 17.29 29.80
C ALA A 63 -22.29 15.85 30.35
N GLY A 64 -21.16 15.34 30.84
CA GLY A 64 -21.01 13.97 31.33
C GLY A 64 -20.39 12.99 30.32
N GLU A 65 -20.02 13.46 29.13
CA GLU A 65 -19.32 12.65 28.14
C GLU A 65 -17.81 12.97 28.16
N GLU A 66 -16.98 11.95 27.94
CA GLU A 66 -15.52 12.08 27.84
C GLU A 66 -15.08 12.00 26.37
N GLU A 67 -14.12 12.85 26.00
CA GLU A 67 -13.48 12.79 24.69
C GLU A 67 -12.37 11.74 24.69
N ILE A 68 -12.44 10.79 23.76
CA ILE A 68 -11.40 9.79 23.56
C ILE A 68 -10.47 10.26 22.44
N PHE A 69 -9.20 10.49 22.78
CA PHE A 69 -8.15 10.79 21.81
C PHE A 69 -7.57 9.48 21.24
N GLY A 70 -7.70 9.30 19.93
CA GLY A 70 -7.24 8.09 19.26
C GLY A 70 -7.07 8.31 17.76
N ASN A 71 -6.36 7.39 17.13
CA ASN A 71 -6.31 7.31 15.67
C ASN A 71 -7.42 6.36 15.21
N PHE A 72 -8.60 6.91 14.96
CA PHE A 72 -9.78 6.15 14.55
C PHE A 72 -9.85 6.02 13.03
N LYS A 73 -10.13 4.81 12.50
CA LYS A 73 -10.29 4.55 11.06
C LYS A 73 -11.29 5.49 10.37
N ASP A 74 -12.39 5.75 11.06
CA ASP A 74 -13.53 6.57 10.64
C ASP A 74 -13.33 8.08 10.90
N SER A 75 -12.17 8.50 11.40
CA SER A 75 -11.88 9.93 11.61
C SER A 75 -11.85 10.72 10.29
N LYS A 76 -11.44 10.08 9.17
CA LYS A 76 -11.47 10.71 7.84
C LYS A 76 -12.89 11.05 7.38
N ASP A 77 -13.87 10.26 7.79
CA ASP A 77 -15.28 10.48 7.44
C ASP A 77 -15.94 11.54 8.34
N ASN A 78 -15.30 11.89 9.46
CA ASN A 78 -15.81 12.82 10.48
C ASN A 78 -14.81 13.97 10.77
N PRO A 79 -14.50 14.82 9.76
CA PRO A 79 -13.51 15.88 9.94
C PRO A 79 -13.98 16.94 10.95
N GLY A 80 -13.14 17.22 11.94
CA GLY A 80 -13.40 18.24 12.95
C GLY A 80 -14.42 17.83 14.03
N MET A 81 -14.75 16.54 14.12
CA MET A 81 -15.56 15.99 15.19
C MET A 81 -14.68 15.27 16.22
N HIS A 82 -15.20 15.19 17.44
CA HIS A 82 -14.61 14.50 18.58
C HIS A 82 -15.32 13.16 18.79
N CYS A 83 -14.58 12.12 19.18
CA CYS A 83 -15.16 10.84 19.56
C CYS A 83 -15.54 10.89 21.05
N CYS A 84 -16.84 10.92 21.34
CA CYS A 84 -17.36 11.09 22.69
C CYS A 84 -17.95 9.78 23.21
N VAL A 85 -17.62 9.42 24.45
CA VAL A 85 -18.21 8.29 25.19
C VAL A 85 -19.00 8.81 26.39
N SER A 86 -20.13 8.17 26.69
CA SER A 86 -20.98 8.47 27.85
C SER A 86 -20.66 7.58 29.05
#